data_AF-A0A933EBA2-F1
#
_entry.id   AF-A0A933EBA2-F1
#
_cell.length_a   1.000
_cell.length_b   1.000
_cell.length_c   1.000
_cell.angle_alpha   90.00
_cell.angle_beta   90.00
_cell.angle_gamma   90.00
#
_symmetry.space_group_name_H-M   'P 1'
#
loop_
_entity.id
_entity.type
_entity.pdbx_description
1 polymer ?
#
loop_
_entity_poly.entity_id
_entity_poly.type
_entity_poly.pdbx_seq_one_letter_code
_entity_poly.pdbx_strand_id
1 'polypeptide(L)'
;MVIMAVVAILLGMGTKTSSVSERPLAPVVSEPRPRNAPSAQTSQPSRGEIKEFFLTHPQKGVRDDFHHLLISGQMSFVWNAVGTPVATFGLIQDGDSEPVLALLADPEIFLERNRSLAQITIYHEYLHYLQWRDGTIPESAFYIRDSMPHDEVHDWCKQKWHAERLAYHEACAFGREAGLIGDLRPGGPLSVVCTADEPQFIPILKRVLTLADPSGPMCSQTWNTI
;
A
#
# COMPACT_ATOMS: atom_id res chain seq x y z
N MET A 1 -38.58 -38.99 -12.19
CA MET A 1 -37.94 -39.78 -13.27
C MET A 1 -36.70 -38.99 -13.68
N VAL A 2 -35.48 -39.31 -13.21
CA VAL A 2 -34.58 -40.41 -13.66
C VAL A 2 -34.55 -40.44 -15.19
N ILE A 3 -33.45 -40.18 -15.90
CA ILE A 3 -32.29 -41.06 -16.18
C ILE A 3 -31.27 -40.15 -16.95
N MET A 4 -30.02 -39.92 -16.53
CA MET A 4 -28.80 -40.75 -16.61
C MET A 4 -28.24 -41.05 -18.03
N ALA A 5 -26.90 -41.13 -18.09
CA ALA A 5 -25.99 -41.60 -19.15
C ALA A 5 -25.54 -40.56 -20.21
N VAL A 6 -24.30 -40.04 -20.19
CA VAL A 6 -22.97 -40.67 -20.36
C VAL A 6 -22.67 -41.05 -21.82
N VAL A 7 -21.64 -40.40 -22.39
CA VAL A 7 -20.72 -41.05 -23.32
C VAL A 7 -19.30 -40.69 -22.90
N ALA A 8 -18.59 -41.69 -22.39
CA ALA A 8 -17.14 -41.75 -22.36
C ALA A 8 -16.65 -42.33 -23.69
N ILE A 9 -15.56 -41.80 -24.23
CA ILE A 9 -14.62 -42.61 -25.00
C ILE A 9 -13.24 -42.46 -24.36
N LEU A 10 -12.68 -43.63 -24.15
CA LEU A 10 -11.54 -43.99 -23.33
C LEU A 10 -10.57 -44.68 -24.29
N LEU A 11 -9.27 -44.48 -24.05
CA LEU A 11 -8.18 -45.47 -24.14
C LEU A 11 -6.97 -45.06 -24.98
N GLY A 12 -5.84 -45.12 -24.28
CA GLY A 12 -4.48 -45.10 -24.79
C GLY A 12 -3.49 -45.26 -23.65
N MET A 13 -3.52 -46.42 -22.98
CA MET A 13 -2.57 -46.84 -21.95
C MET A 13 -1.16 -47.01 -22.54
N GLY A 14 -0.10 -46.73 -21.75
CA GLY A 14 1.24 -47.25 -22.06
C GLY A 14 2.43 -46.44 -21.52
N THR A 15 2.70 -46.59 -20.22
CA THR A 15 3.99 -46.45 -19.51
C THR A 15 5.22 -45.96 -20.29
N LYS A 16 5.78 -44.83 -19.84
CA LYS A 16 7.23 -44.65 -19.67
C LYS A 16 7.49 -43.64 -18.55
N THR A 17 8.01 -44.16 -17.44
CA THR A 17 8.70 -43.40 -16.40
C THR A 17 9.89 -42.68 -17.03
N SER A 18 9.78 -41.37 -17.23
CA SER A 18 10.94 -40.50 -17.37
C SER A 18 11.00 -39.63 -16.12
N SER A 19 12.01 -39.91 -15.30
CA SER A 19 12.45 -39.05 -14.20
C SER A 19 12.76 -37.66 -14.76
N VAL A 20 11.83 -36.72 -14.60
CA VAL A 20 12.16 -35.30 -14.73
C VAL A 20 13.05 -34.99 -13.54
N SER A 21 14.33 -34.76 -13.83
CA SER A 21 15.30 -34.26 -12.88
C SER A 21 14.75 -32.99 -12.25
N GLU A 22 14.43 -33.06 -10.96
CA GLU A 22 14.33 -31.89 -10.09
C GLU A 22 15.71 -31.21 -10.14
N ARG A 23 15.85 -30.23 -11.04
CA ARG A 23 16.87 -29.21 -10.83
C ARG A 23 16.42 -28.43 -9.61
N PRO A 24 17.25 -28.32 -8.55
CA PRO A 24 16.98 -27.37 -7.50
C PRO A 24 16.84 -26.00 -8.16
N LEU A 25 15.75 -25.30 -7.87
CA LEU A 25 15.67 -23.86 -8.11
C LEU A 25 16.92 -23.25 -7.47
N ALA A 26 17.76 -22.63 -8.29
CA ALA A 26 18.92 -21.90 -7.79
C ALA A 26 18.43 -20.96 -6.67
N PRO A 27 19.13 -20.90 -5.53
CA PRO A 27 18.75 -19.98 -4.47
C PRO A 27 18.72 -18.59 -5.09
N VAL A 28 17.59 -17.90 -4.95
CA VAL A 28 17.53 -16.47 -5.20
C VAL A 28 18.48 -15.85 -4.19
N VAL A 29 19.72 -15.63 -4.61
CA VAL A 29 20.66 -14.76 -3.90
C VAL A 29 20.07 -13.37 -4.03
N SER A 30 19.16 -13.06 -3.12
CA SER A 30 18.84 -11.67 -2.81
C SER A 30 20.12 -11.14 -2.17
N GLU A 31 20.99 -10.53 -2.97
CA GLU A 31 22.06 -9.73 -2.39
C GLU A 31 21.39 -8.74 -1.42
N PRO A 32 21.70 -8.79 -0.12
CA PRO A 32 21.25 -7.77 0.80
C PRO A 32 21.90 -6.48 0.33
N ARG A 33 21.10 -5.59 -0.27
CA ARG A 33 21.54 -4.24 -0.59
C ARG A 33 22.11 -3.66 0.70
N PRO A 34 23.40 -3.27 0.75
CA PRO A 34 24.00 -2.81 1.99
C PRO A 34 23.18 -1.66 2.54
N ARG A 35 22.80 -1.73 3.81
CA ARG A 35 22.07 -0.69 4.57
C ARG A 35 22.74 0.69 4.51
N ASN A 36 23.97 0.77 4.00
CA ASN A 36 24.80 1.97 3.91
C ASN A 36 25.30 2.24 2.48
N ALA A 37 24.52 1.92 1.44
CA ALA A 37 24.75 2.58 0.15
C ALA A 37 24.46 4.08 0.38
N PRO A 38 25.38 5.01 0.01
CA PRO A 38 25.09 6.43 0.12
C PRO A 38 23.81 6.68 -0.66
N SER A 39 22.76 7.14 0.04
CA SER A 39 21.51 7.55 -0.58
C SER A 39 21.90 8.46 -1.72
N ALA A 40 21.52 8.11 -2.95
CA ALA A 40 21.44 9.14 -3.97
C ALA A 40 20.62 10.26 -3.32
N GLN A 41 21.21 11.44 -3.17
CA GLN A 41 20.45 12.60 -2.73
C GLN A 41 19.41 12.85 -3.82
N THR A 42 18.25 12.24 -3.66
CA THR A 42 17.08 12.56 -4.45
C THR A 42 16.68 13.95 -3.99
N SER A 43 17.00 14.94 -4.83
CA SER A 43 16.55 16.31 -4.63
C SER A 43 15.03 16.30 -4.47
N GLN A 44 14.52 17.06 -3.50
CA GLN A 44 13.08 17.26 -3.35
C GLN A 44 12.51 17.79 -4.68
N PRO A 45 11.37 17.26 -5.15
CA PRO A 45 10.73 17.75 -6.37
C PRO A 45 10.36 19.22 -6.19
N SER A 46 10.44 19.98 -7.28
CA SER A 46 10.03 21.37 -7.31
C SER A 46 8.53 21.51 -7.00
N ARG A 47 8.14 22.69 -6.51
CA ARG A 47 6.71 23.02 -6.33
C ARG A 47 5.90 22.87 -7.62
N GLY A 48 6.53 23.07 -8.78
CA GLY A 48 5.90 22.89 -10.08
C GLY A 48 5.56 21.43 -10.37
N GLU A 49 6.50 20.52 -10.15
CA GLU A 49 6.32 19.07 -10.34
C GLU A 49 5.23 18.51 -9.41
N ILE A 50 5.23 18.92 -8.14
CA ILE A 50 4.20 18.50 -7.17
C ILE A 50 2.82 19.00 -7.62
N LYS A 51 2.71 20.28 -7.97
CA LYS A 51 1.47 20.87 -8.44
C LYS A 51 0.95 20.16 -9.70
N GLU A 52 1.82 19.91 -10.66
CA GLU A 52 1.45 19.21 -11.89
C GLU A 52 0.99 17.78 -11.60
N PHE A 53 1.69 17.04 -10.73
CA PHE A 53 1.29 15.71 -10.29
C PHE A 53 -0.14 15.69 -9.76
N PHE A 54 -0.47 16.59 -8.82
CA PHE A 54 -1.79 16.64 -8.22
C PHE A 54 -2.86 17.08 -9.21
N LEU A 55 -2.61 18.09 -10.04
CA LEU A 55 -3.58 18.59 -11.03
C LEU A 55 -3.90 17.58 -12.15
N THR A 56 -2.99 16.65 -12.42
CA THR A 56 -3.14 15.63 -13.47
C THR A 56 -3.49 14.25 -12.91
N HIS A 57 -3.74 14.15 -11.60
CA HIS A 57 -4.12 12.89 -10.97
C HIS A 57 -5.45 12.34 -11.56
N PRO A 58 -5.62 11.06 -11.92
CA PRO A 58 -6.87 10.57 -12.55
C PRO A 58 -8.10 10.67 -11.65
N GLN A 59 -7.92 10.58 -10.34
CA GLN A 59 -9.01 10.69 -9.36
C GLN A 59 -9.33 12.15 -9.00
N LYS A 60 -10.61 12.54 -9.11
CA LYS A 60 -11.09 13.93 -8.95
C LYS A 60 -10.89 14.50 -7.54
N GLY A 61 -11.22 13.75 -6.50
CA GLY A 61 -11.01 14.15 -5.12
C GLY A 61 -9.54 14.44 -4.81
N VAL A 62 -8.60 13.68 -5.36
CA VAL A 62 -7.17 14.00 -5.23
C VAL A 62 -6.82 15.32 -5.93
N ARG A 63 -7.30 15.53 -7.16
CA ARG A 63 -7.03 16.77 -7.93
C ARG A 63 -7.60 18.02 -7.30
N ASP A 64 -8.83 17.92 -6.77
CA ASP A 64 -9.63 19.08 -6.42
C ASP A 64 -9.59 19.35 -4.90
N ASP A 65 -9.77 18.31 -4.08
CA ASP A 65 -9.91 18.41 -2.62
C ASP A 65 -8.54 18.25 -1.94
N PHE A 66 -7.87 17.13 -2.17
CA PHE A 66 -6.60 16.83 -1.49
C PHE A 66 -5.49 17.82 -1.86
N HIS A 67 -5.40 18.17 -3.14
CA HIS A 67 -4.52 19.24 -3.61
C HIS A 67 -4.86 20.59 -2.98
N HIS A 68 -6.16 20.92 -2.82
CA HIS A 68 -6.56 22.19 -2.19
C HIS A 68 -6.09 22.28 -0.73
N LEU A 69 -6.20 21.21 0.04
CA LEU A 69 -5.73 21.14 1.43
C LEU A 69 -4.22 21.40 1.52
N LEU A 70 -3.44 20.88 0.58
CA LEU A 70 -1.99 21.07 0.53
C LEU A 70 -1.61 22.50 0.16
N ILE A 71 -2.27 23.12 -0.81
CA ILE A 71 -1.95 24.51 -1.23
C ILE A 71 -2.47 25.56 -0.26
N SER A 72 -3.59 25.29 0.44
CA SER A 72 -4.17 26.19 1.42
C SER A 72 -3.41 26.19 2.75
N GLY A 73 -2.53 25.20 2.95
CA GLY A 73 -1.81 24.99 4.21
C GLY A 73 -2.67 24.34 5.30
N GLN A 74 -3.88 23.88 4.98
CA GLN A 74 -4.71 23.08 5.90
C GLN A 74 -4.12 21.69 6.14
N MET A 75 -3.28 21.21 5.22
CA MET A 75 -2.48 20.00 5.39
C MET A 75 -1.00 20.32 5.13
N SER A 76 -0.15 19.92 6.08
CA SER A 76 1.30 20.06 5.96
C SER A 76 1.88 18.98 5.07
N PHE A 77 2.73 19.39 4.13
CA PHE A 77 3.49 18.46 3.28
C PHE A 77 4.89 18.26 3.87
N VAL A 78 5.25 17.03 4.26
CA VAL A 78 6.49 16.75 5.00
C VAL A 78 7.35 15.73 4.23
N TRP A 79 8.63 16.06 4.03
CA TRP A 79 9.61 15.17 3.41
C TRP A 79 10.34 14.36 4.47
N ASN A 80 9.85 13.16 4.79
CA ASN A 80 10.45 12.37 5.88
C ASN A 80 10.48 10.85 5.65
N ALA A 81 10.07 10.36 4.48
CA ALA A 81 10.31 8.97 4.13
C ALA A 81 11.66 8.87 3.39
N VAL A 82 12.54 8.00 3.87
CA VAL A 82 13.86 7.77 3.28
C VAL A 82 13.93 6.35 2.74
N GLY A 83 14.21 6.23 1.45
CA GLY A 83 14.69 4.99 0.83
C GLY A 83 13.62 4.08 0.24
N THR A 84 12.37 4.52 0.21
CA THR A 84 11.26 3.79 -0.43
C THR A 84 10.20 4.79 -0.93
N PRO A 85 9.70 4.71 -2.18
CA PRO A 85 8.69 5.63 -2.71
C PRO A 85 7.32 5.41 -2.04
N VAL A 86 7.18 5.91 -0.82
CA VAL A 86 5.99 5.78 0.03
C VAL A 86 5.43 7.15 0.39
N ALA A 87 4.15 7.18 0.71
CA ALA A 87 3.51 8.31 1.36
C ALA A 87 2.69 7.82 2.55
N THR A 88 2.32 8.72 3.45
CA THR A 88 1.49 8.44 4.62
C THR A 88 0.72 9.69 4.99
N PHE A 89 -0.60 9.58 5.00
CA PHE A 89 -1.49 10.53 5.65
C PHE A 89 -1.55 10.24 7.15
N GLY A 90 -1.54 11.30 7.96
CA GLY A 90 -1.83 11.16 9.38
C GLY A 90 -1.91 12.48 10.11
N LEU A 91 -2.10 12.36 11.43
CA LEU A 91 -2.12 13.48 12.36
C LEU A 91 -0.81 13.49 13.15
N ILE A 92 -0.17 14.65 13.19
CA ILE A 92 1.02 14.91 14.00
C ILE A 92 0.62 15.83 15.15
N GLN A 93 0.91 15.43 16.37
CA GLN A 93 0.67 16.23 17.56
C GLN A 93 1.95 16.33 18.38
N ASP A 94 2.37 17.55 18.71
CA ASP A 94 3.53 17.81 19.57
C ASP A 94 3.05 18.31 20.94
N GLY A 95 3.15 17.45 21.96
CA GLY A 95 2.65 17.74 23.30
C GLY A 95 1.14 18.02 23.33
N ASP A 96 0.77 19.12 23.99
CA ASP A 96 -0.63 19.53 24.19
C ASP A 96 -1.17 20.42 23.04
N SER A 97 -0.45 20.50 21.91
CA SER A 97 -0.92 21.26 20.74
C SER A 97 -2.09 20.58 20.03
N GLU A 98 -2.85 21.33 19.24
CA GLU A 98 -3.86 20.75 18.34
C GLU A 98 -3.17 19.89 17.26
N PRO A 99 -3.74 18.74 16.89
CA PRO A 99 -3.17 17.88 15.87
C PRO A 99 -3.13 18.59 14.50
N VAL A 100 -2.02 18.41 13.80
CA VAL A 100 -1.80 18.91 12.44
C VAL A 100 -1.98 17.78 11.44
N LEU A 101 -2.82 18.03 10.43
CA LEU A 101 -2.96 17.17 9.26
C LEU A 101 -1.66 17.17 8.45
N ALA A 102 -1.11 15.99 8.18
CA ALA A 102 0.13 15.85 7.44
C ALA A 102 0.02 14.79 6.34
N LEU A 103 0.68 15.08 5.22
CA LEU A 103 1.05 14.12 4.20
C LEU A 103 2.57 14.01 4.21
N LEU A 104 3.07 12.87 4.69
CA LEU A 104 4.49 12.53 4.66
C LEU A 104 4.75 11.82 3.34
N ALA A 105 5.80 12.20 2.60
CA ALA A 105 6.14 11.55 1.34
C ALA A 105 7.66 11.42 1.13
N ASP A 106 8.08 10.32 0.51
CA ASP A 106 9.43 10.17 -0.03
C ASP A 106 9.51 10.93 -1.36
N PRO A 107 10.51 11.80 -1.58
CA PRO A 107 10.70 12.50 -2.86
C PRO A 107 10.67 11.59 -4.09
N GLU A 108 11.13 10.35 -3.97
CA GLU A 108 11.15 9.39 -5.07
C GLU A 108 9.76 9.04 -5.62
N ILE A 109 8.70 9.19 -4.82
CA ILE A 109 7.34 8.92 -5.30
C ILE A 109 6.95 9.85 -6.45
N PHE A 110 7.54 11.05 -6.55
CA PHE A 110 7.25 12.00 -7.62
C PHE A 110 8.11 11.82 -8.88
N LEU A 111 9.02 10.85 -8.90
CA LEU A 111 9.80 10.54 -10.11
C LEU A 111 8.90 9.89 -11.16
N GLU A 112 9.08 10.26 -12.43
CA GLU A 112 8.23 9.77 -13.53
C GLU A 112 8.19 8.24 -13.64
N ARG A 113 9.31 7.57 -13.36
CA ARG A 113 9.38 6.09 -13.32
C ARG A 113 8.44 5.45 -12.27
N ASN A 114 8.01 6.22 -11.29
CA ASN A 114 7.12 5.80 -10.21
C ASN A 114 5.71 6.36 -10.38
N ARG A 115 5.37 6.95 -11.55
CA ARG A 115 4.09 7.65 -11.75
C ARG A 115 2.89 6.79 -11.37
N SER A 116 2.76 5.58 -11.90
CA SER A 116 1.60 4.72 -11.61
C SER A 116 1.53 4.28 -10.14
N LEU A 117 2.69 4.00 -9.52
CA LEU A 117 2.78 3.74 -8.08
C LEU A 117 2.27 4.95 -7.27
N ALA A 118 2.79 6.13 -7.59
CA ALA A 118 2.47 7.37 -6.90
C ALA A 118 1.00 7.75 -6.99
N GLN A 119 0.38 7.58 -8.16
CA GLN A 119 -1.04 7.84 -8.37
C GLN A 119 -1.91 6.93 -7.49
N ILE A 120 -1.55 5.64 -7.37
CA ILE A 120 -2.31 4.72 -6.50
C ILE A 120 -2.06 5.05 -5.02
N THR A 121 -0.80 5.27 -4.63
CA THR A 121 -0.44 5.58 -3.23
C THR A 121 -1.07 6.89 -2.76
N ILE A 122 -1.02 7.96 -3.55
CA ILE A 122 -1.63 9.24 -3.15
C ILE A 122 -3.16 9.14 -3.09
N TYR A 123 -3.78 8.33 -3.96
CA TYR A 123 -5.20 8.02 -3.81
C TYR A 123 -5.49 7.23 -2.53
N HIS A 124 -4.64 6.27 -2.18
CA HIS A 124 -4.73 5.54 -0.91
C HIS A 124 -4.67 6.50 0.29
N GLU A 125 -3.72 7.44 0.32
CA GLU A 125 -3.65 8.45 1.39
C GLU A 125 -4.87 9.38 1.43
N TYR A 126 -5.44 9.71 0.26
CA TYR A 126 -6.69 10.47 0.19
C TYR A 126 -7.86 9.68 0.80
N LEU A 127 -7.92 8.37 0.63
CA LEU A 127 -8.94 7.53 1.26
C LEU A 127 -8.82 7.56 2.79
N HIS A 128 -7.61 7.59 3.35
CA HIS A 128 -7.42 7.79 4.78
C HIS A 128 -7.87 9.18 5.25
N TYR A 129 -7.59 10.23 4.48
CA TYR A 129 -8.14 11.55 4.76
C TYR A 129 -9.68 11.54 4.80
N LEU A 130 -10.34 10.86 3.86
CA LEU A 130 -11.80 10.74 3.84
C LEU A 130 -12.33 10.00 5.07
N GLN A 131 -11.73 8.86 5.41
CA GLN A 131 -12.08 8.05 6.59
C GLN A 131 -11.92 8.81 7.91
N TRP A 132 -10.90 9.68 8.02
CA TRP A 132 -10.73 10.57 9.16
C TRP A 132 -11.81 11.66 9.17
N ARG A 133 -12.00 12.35 8.04
CA ARG A 133 -12.91 13.50 7.90
C ARG A 133 -14.36 13.13 8.20
N ASP A 134 -14.81 11.97 7.75
CA ASP A 134 -16.19 11.51 7.94
C ASP A 134 -16.42 10.71 9.24
N GLY A 135 -15.34 10.41 9.97
CA GLY A 135 -15.39 9.67 11.22
C GLY A 135 -15.69 8.17 11.06
N THR A 136 -15.58 7.61 9.86
CA THR A 136 -15.73 6.16 9.63
C THR A 136 -14.70 5.36 10.42
N ILE A 137 -13.50 5.91 10.59
CA ILE A 137 -12.45 5.36 11.43
C ILE A 137 -12.17 6.35 12.58
N PRO A 138 -12.02 5.89 13.84
CA PRO A 138 -11.69 6.77 14.95
C PRO A 138 -10.39 7.55 14.72
N GLU A 139 -10.39 8.82 15.13
CA GLU A 139 -9.24 9.72 14.97
C GLU A 139 -7.94 9.16 15.54
N SER A 140 -8.03 8.42 16.66
CA SER A 140 -6.91 7.71 17.29
C SER A 140 -6.09 6.87 16.32
N ALA A 141 -6.73 6.31 15.30
CA ALA A 141 -6.08 5.48 14.29
C ALA A 141 -5.22 6.28 13.30
N PHE A 142 -5.35 7.61 13.21
CA PHE A 142 -4.60 8.42 12.24
C PHE A 142 -3.40 9.15 12.84
N TYR A 143 -3.26 9.15 14.18
CA TYR A 143 -2.06 9.68 14.80
C TYR A 143 -0.82 8.89 14.40
N ILE A 144 0.21 9.60 13.96
CA ILE A 144 1.54 9.06 13.72
C ILE A 144 2.24 9.04 15.07
N ARG A 145 2.37 7.84 15.67
CA ARG A 145 2.93 7.65 17.00
C ARG A 145 4.07 6.65 16.97
N ASP A 146 5.17 6.98 17.64
CA ASP A 146 6.31 6.07 17.81
C ASP A 146 6.08 5.08 18.96
N SER A 147 5.16 5.39 19.88
CA SER A 147 4.81 4.53 21.02
C SER A 147 3.37 4.75 21.48
N MET A 148 2.80 3.74 22.13
CA MET A 148 1.43 3.74 22.66
C MET A 148 1.36 2.91 23.95
N PRO A 149 0.49 3.25 24.91
CA PRO A 149 0.24 2.40 26.08
C PRO A 149 -0.20 0.99 25.66
N HIS A 150 0.36 -0.04 26.30
CA HIS A 150 0.17 -1.44 25.89
C HIS A 150 -1.31 -1.87 25.86
N ASP A 151 -2.13 -1.32 26.74
CA ASP A 151 -3.57 -1.57 26.83
C ASP A 151 -4.36 -0.97 25.66
N GLU A 152 -3.86 0.08 25.01
CA GLU A 152 -4.50 0.73 23.85
C GLU A 152 -4.04 0.13 22.50
N VAL A 153 -2.84 -0.47 22.45
CA VAL A 153 -2.22 -0.99 21.22
C VAL A 153 -3.15 -1.92 20.44
N HIS A 154 -3.85 -2.82 21.13
CA HIS A 154 -4.63 -3.85 20.46
C HIS A 154 -5.82 -3.25 19.68
N ASP A 155 -6.59 -2.36 20.29
CA ASP A 155 -7.74 -1.75 19.64
C ASP A 155 -7.32 -0.73 18.59
N TRP A 156 -6.24 0.02 18.84
CA TRP A 156 -5.64 0.88 17.81
C TRP A 156 -5.21 0.08 16.57
N CYS A 157 -4.52 -1.06 16.75
CA CYS A 157 -4.10 -1.91 15.65
C CYS A 157 -5.28 -2.50 14.85
N LYS A 158 -6.41 -2.80 15.51
CA LYS A 158 -7.65 -3.20 14.81
C LYS A 158 -8.23 -2.08 13.97
N GLN A 159 -8.26 -0.85 14.51
CA GLN A 159 -8.76 0.31 13.78
C GLN A 159 -7.89 0.61 12.56
N LYS A 160 -6.55 0.60 12.74
CA LYS A 160 -5.57 0.69 11.66
C LYS A 160 -5.80 -0.38 10.60
N TRP A 161 -5.95 -1.65 10.98
CA TRP A 161 -6.24 -2.73 10.04
C TRP A 161 -7.52 -2.46 9.23
N HIS A 162 -8.58 -1.98 9.88
CA HIS A 162 -9.82 -1.68 9.19
C HIS A 162 -9.66 -0.56 8.18
N ALA A 163 -8.97 0.52 8.55
CA ALA A 163 -8.64 1.64 7.69
C ALA A 163 -7.84 1.18 6.45
N GLU A 164 -6.73 0.48 6.69
CA GLU A 164 -5.82 -0.04 5.66
C GLU A 164 -6.52 -0.99 4.68
N ARG A 165 -7.27 -1.95 5.21
CA ARG A 165 -7.97 -2.95 4.39
C ARG A 165 -8.95 -2.30 3.42
N LEU A 166 -9.74 -1.33 3.91
CA LEU A 166 -10.69 -0.60 3.08
C LEU A 166 -9.96 0.28 2.05
N ALA A 167 -8.92 1.01 2.48
CA ALA A 167 -8.16 1.89 1.61
C ALA A 167 -7.43 1.12 0.50
N TYR A 168 -6.80 -0.03 0.80
CA TYR A 168 -6.15 -0.88 -0.21
C TYR A 168 -7.16 -1.48 -1.19
N HIS A 169 -8.32 -1.92 -0.73
CA HIS A 169 -9.34 -2.47 -1.63
C HIS A 169 -9.75 -1.45 -2.69
N GLU A 170 -10.10 -0.24 -2.25
CA GLU A 170 -10.50 0.86 -3.12
C GLU A 170 -9.34 1.39 -3.99
N ALA A 171 -8.13 1.50 -3.44
CA ALA A 171 -6.96 1.94 -4.20
C ALA A 171 -6.57 0.95 -5.30
N CYS A 172 -6.68 -0.36 -5.04
CA CYS A 172 -6.45 -1.38 -6.05
C CYS A 172 -7.54 -1.40 -7.12
N ALA A 173 -8.81 -1.17 -6.75
CA ALA A 173 -9.90 -1.01 -7.72
C ALA A 173 -9.66 0.18 -8.64
N PHE A 174 -9.33 1.35 -8.06
CA PHE A 174 -8.92 2.53 -8.82
C PHE A 174 -7.73 2.24 -9.76
N GLY A 175 -6.68 1.60 -9.24
CA GLY A 175 -5.51 1.26 -10.04
C GLY A 175 -5.86 0.38 -11.25
N ARG A 176 -6.79 -0.57 -11.09
CA ARG A 176 -7.28 -1.42 -12.20
C ARG A 176 -8.08 -0.61 -13.22
N GLU A 177 -9.02 0.21 -12.76
CA GLU A 177 -9.87 1.03 -13.62
C GLU A 177 -9.08 2.08 -14.42
N ALA A 178 -8.07 2.68 -13.79
CA ALA A 178 -7.19 3.66 -14.41
C ALA A 178 -6.07 3.02 -15.25
N GLY A 179 -5.97 1.69 -15.33
CA GLY A 179 -4.94 0.98 -16.09
C GLY A 179 -3.53 1.07 -15.50
N LEU A 180 -3.39 1.45 -14.24
CA LEU A 180 -2.11 1.75 -13.58
C LEU A 180 -1.38 0.51 -13.05
N ILE A 181 -2.10 -0.59 -12.78
CA ILE A 181 -1.51 -1.81 -12.20
C ILE A 181 -0.45 -2.44 -13.12
N GLY A 182 -0.64 -2.37 -14.44
CA GLY A 182 0.28 -2.96 -15.43
C GLY A 182 1.67 -2.32 -15.45
N ASP A 183 1.77 -1.07 -14.99
CA ASP A 183 3.03 -0.31 -14.94
C ASP A 183 3.77 -0.48 -13.62
N LEU A 184 3.15 -1.12 -12.63
CA LEU A 184 3.79 -1.37 -11.34
C LEU A 184 4.92 -2.39 -11.51
N ARG A 185 5.99 -2.22 -10.71
CA ARG A 185 7.09 -3.19 -10.66
C ARG A 185 6.55 -4.60 -10.36
N PRO A 186 6.81 -5.60 -11.23
CA PRO A 186 6.41 -6.97 -10.99
C PRO A 186 6.97 -7.49 -9.66
N GLY A 187 6.11 -8.10 -8.84
CA GLY A 187 6.49 -8.61 -7.51
C GLY A 187 6.70 -7.54 -6.44
N GLY A 188 6.47 -6.25 -6.75
CA GLY A 188 6.47 -5.18 -5.76
C GLY A 188 5.27 -5.26 -4.80
N PRO A 189 5.33 -4.72 -3.58
CA PRO A 189 4.28 -4.88 -2.57
C PRO A 189 2.88 -4.51 -3.06
N LEU A 190 2.74 -3.32 -3.66
CA LEU A 190 1.46 -2.85 -4.20
C LEU A 190 0.98 -3.69 -5.39
N SER A 191 1.88 -4.09 -6.29
CA SER A 191 1.55 -4.95 -7.43
C SER A 191 0.99 -6.29 -6.96
N VAL A 192 1.63 -6.93 -5.97
CA VAL A 192 1.21 -8.23 -5.43
C VAL A 192 -0.13 -8.12 -4.69
N VAL A 193 -0.37 -7.05 -3.93
CA VAL A 193 -1.67 -6.83 -3.27
C VAL A 193 -2.78 -6.61 -4.31
N CYS A 194 -2.56 -5.72 -5.28
CA CYS A 194 -3.61 -5.33 -6.22
C CYS A 194 -3.90 -6.34 -7.34
N THR A 195 -3.02 -7.34 -7.52
CA THR A 195 -3.22 -8.47 -8.44
C THR A 195 -3.65 -9.75 -7.73
N ALA A 196 -3.77 -9.72 -6.40
CA ALA A 196 -4.26 -10.87 -5.64
C ALA A 196 -5.75 -11.11 -5.90
N ASP A 197 -6.12 -12.38 -6.07
CA ASP A 197 -7.53 -12.78 -6.04
C ASP A 197 -8.13 -12.58 -4.64
N GLU A 198 -9.45 -12.41 -4.55
CA GLU A 198 -10.18 -12.14 -3.30
C GLU A 198 -9.77 -13.05 -2.11
N PRO A 199 -9.61 -14.38 -2.25
CA PRO A 199 -9.21 -15.23 -1.12
C PRO A 199 -7.78 -14.96 -0.62
N GLN A 200 -6.92 -14.40 -1.48
CA GLN A 200 -5.50 -14.15 -1.19
C GLN A 200 -5.22 -12.69 -0.83
N PHE A 201 -6.12 -11.77 -1.15
CA PHE A 201 -5.97 -10.34 -0.88
C PHE A 201 -5.63 -10.07 0.60
N ILE A 202 -6.44 -10.61 1.52
CA ILE A 202 -6.25 -10.38 2.96
C ILE A 202 -4.93 -10.98 3.49
N PRO A 203 -4.59 -12.26 3.24
CA PRO A 203 -3.29 -12.81 3.64
C PRO A 203 -2.09 -12.03 3.10
N ILE A 204 -2.15 -11.61 1.83
CA ILE A 204 -1.08 -10.84 1.19
C ILE A 204 -0.97 -9.45 1.81
N LEU A 205 -2.09 -8.77 2.01
CA LEU A 205 -2.11 -7.43 2.60
C LEU A 205 -1.48 -7.44 4.00
N LYS A 206 -1.83 -8.39 4.88
CA LYS A 206 -1.22 -8.51 6.21
C LYS A 206 0.29 -8.64 6.15
N ARG A 207 0.79 -9.47 5.22
CA ARG A 207 2.23 -9.66 5.02
C ARG A 207 2.90 -8.38 4.53
N VAL A 208 2.26 -7.66 3.60
CA VAL A 208 2.78 -6.39 3.07
C VAL A 208 2.80 -5.32 4.15
N LEU A 209 1.69 -5.10 4.87
CA LEU A 209 1.62 -4.09 5.94
C LEU A 209 2.64 -4.39 7.05
N THR A 210 2.78 -5.64 7.47
CA THR A 210 3.77 -6.02 8.51
C THR A 210 5.21 -5.64 8.14
N LEU A 211 5.53 -5.59 6.84
CA LEU A 211 6.87 -5.30 6.34
C LEU A 211 7.07 -3.83 5.95
N ALA A 212 6.03 -3.16 5.47
CA ALA A 212 6.14 -1.86 4.82
C ALA A 212 5.46 -0.72 5.60
N ASP A 213 4.47 -1.01 6.44
CA ASP A 213 3.75 0.01 7.20
C ASP A 213 4.50 0.38 8.50
N PRO A 214 4.62 1.68 8.86
CA PRO A 214 5.28 2.11 10.09
C PRO A 214 4.70 1.50 11.38
N SER A 215 3.41 1.15 11.40
CA SER A 215 2.76 0.49 12.54
C SER A 215 3.00 -1.02 12.59
N GLY A 216 3.56 -1.61 11.53
CA GLY A 216 3.84 -3.05 11.41
C GLY A 216 4.56 -3.68 12.61
N PRO A 217 5.67 -3.11 13.12
CA PRO A 217 6.36 -3.63 14.30
C PRO A 217 5.47 -3.77 15.54
N MET A 218 4.51 -2.86 15.72
CA MET A 218 3.59 -2.84 16.84
C MET A 218 2.34 -3.71 16.60
N CYS A 219 1.85 -3.71 15.36
CA CYS A 219 0.55 -4.30 15.02
C CYS A 219 0.60 -5.70 14.41
N SER A 220 1.76 -6.20 14.01
CA SER A 220 1.92 -7.49 13.35
C SER A 220 1.23 -8.64 14.08
N GLN A 221 1.34 -8.72 15.41
CA GLN A 221 0.68 -9.76 16.21
C GLN A 221 -0.84 -9.64 16.12
N THR A 222 -1.39 -8.44 16.32
CA THR A 222 -2.82 -8.18 16.24
C THR A 222 -3.37 -8.49 14.84
N TRP A 223 -2.73 -8.01 13.78
CA TRP A 223 -3.18 -8.24 12.40
C TRP A 223 -3.18 -9.71 12.00
N ASN A 224 -2.25 -10.51 12.50
CA ASN A 224 -2.19 -11.94 12.20
C ASN A 224 -3.25 -12.76 12.95
N THR A 225 -3.97 -12.18 13.92
CA THR A 225 -5.00 -12.90 14.71
C THR A 225 -6.45 -12.57 14.35
N ILE A 226 -6.69 -11.42 13.70
CA ILE A 226 -8.00 -10.97 13.22
C ILE A 226 -8.30 -11.45 11.81
#